data_AF-A0A1H0CAX8-F1
#
_entry.id   AF-A0A1H0CAX8-F1
#
_cell.length_a   1.000
_cell.length_b   1.000
_cell.length_c   1.000
_cell.angle_alpha   90.00
_cell.angle_beta   90.00
_cell.angle_gamma   90.00
#
_symmetry.space_group_name_H-M   'P 1'
#
loop_
_entity.id
_entity.type
_entity.pdbx_description
1 polymer ?
#
loop_
_entity_poly.entity_id
_entity_poly.type
_entity_poly.pdbx_seq_one_letter_code
_entity_poly.pdbx_strand_id
1 'polypeptide(L)'
;MDARALFHRTSVATLNRLAATPRLAYAVFAMIGLHDHWRDHASEELRFLAFCGSLRHLSHAQILQDLWVLYELDLRTGGYFVEFGAYDGTVHSNTRALEERFGWRGLLAEPNPAMAEVLRAGRTATVDQRCVWDTTGEEVELVVTGDAELSTVAEHAAHDLHTSARIATTVERVAVPTVSLDDLLAEHDVPAGFDFLSVDTEGTELRILRAFDVERWRPRLIAVEHNGRRDQEAELDTLLGAHGYERRFRQLSDWDAWYRLRT
;
A
#
# COMPACT_ATOMS: atom_id res chain seq x y z
N MET A 1 -22.94 -3.19 23.91
CA MET A 1 -22.76 -1.88 24.56
C MET A 1 -21.79 -1.11 23.67
N ASP A 2 -22.26 -0.05 23.02
CA ASP A 2 -21.58 0.57 21.87
C ASP A 2 -20.30 1.30 22.29
N ALA A 3 -19.15 0.81 21.84
CA ALA A 3 -17.83 1.36 22.13
C ALA A 3 -17.68 2.80 21.62
N ARG A 4 -18.41 3.18 20.55
CA ARG A 4 -18.46 4.58 20.06
C ARG A 4 -19.19 5.51 21.04
N ALA A 5 -20.26 5.04 21.68
CA ALA A 5 -21.00 5.82 22.66
C ALA A 5 -20.21 6.05 23.96
N LEU A 6 -19.35 5.09 24.34
CA LEU A 6 -18.48 5.21 25.51
C LEU A 6 -17.31 6.17 25.25
N PHE A 7 -16.66 6.06 24.09
CA PHE A 7 -15.55 6.94 23.69
C PHE A 7 -16.00 8.40 23.51
N HIS A 8 -17.18 8.63 22.90
CA HIS A 8 -17.72 9.97 22.68
C HIS A 8 -18.12 10.66 24.00
N ARG A 9 -18.56 9.91 25.02
CA ARG A 9 -18.88 10.47 26.34
C ARG A 9 -17.63 10.81 27.15
N THR A 10 -16.57 10.01 27.07
CA THR A 10 -15.30 10.27 27.77
C THR A 10 -14.50 11.42 27.14
N SER A 11 -14.51 11.57 25.81
CA SER A 11 -13.78 12.64 25.13
C SER A 11 -14.44 14.01 25.33
N VAL A 12 -15.77 14.09 25.26
CA VAL A 12 -16.53 15.34 25.50
C VAL A 12 -16.44 15.76 26.97
N ALA A 13 -16.49 14.82 27.92
CA ALA A 13 -16.31 15.12 29.34
C ALA A 13 -14.89 15.62 29.66
N THR A 14 -13.87 15.13 28.94
CA THR A 14 -12.47 15.57 29.09
C THR A 14 -12.25 16.95 28.46
N LEU A 15 -12.80 17.21 27.27
CA LEU A 15 -12.83 18.53 26.64
C LEU A 15 -13.57 19.57 27.51
N ASN A 16 -14.70 19.20 28.10
CA ASN A 16 -15.44 20.08 29.02
C ASN A 16 -14.68 20.37 30.32
N ARG A 17 -13.86 19.43 30.82
CA ARG A 17 -12.96 19.66 31.97
C ARG A 17 -11.77 20.54 31.60
N LEU A 18 -11.20 20.38 30.41
CA LEU A 18 -10.12 21.22 29.90
C LEU A 18 -10.60 22.65 29.64
N ALA A 19 -11.84 22.84 29.17
CA ALA A 19 -12.43 24.17 28.96
C ALA A 19 -12.84 24.92 30.25
N ALA A 20 -12.60 24.35 31.45
CA ALA A 20 -13.04 24.94 32.72
C ALA A 20 -12.26 26.19 33.17
N THR A 21 -11.17 26.55 32.49
CA THR A 21 -10.47 27.82 32.69
C THR A 21 -10.47 28.66 31.41
N PRO A 22 -10.79 29.97 31.47
CA PRO A 22 -10.94 30.81 30.27
C PRO A 22 -9.73 30.80 29.32
N ARG A 23 -8.51 30.66 29.86
CA ARG A 23 -7.27 30.59 29.08
C ARG A 23 -7.11 29.27 28.32
N LEU A 24 -7.52 28.15 28.92
CA LEU A 24 -7.41 26.83 28.29
C LEU A 24 -8.55 26.60 27.28
N ALA A 25 -9.75 27.12 27.58
CA ALA A 25 -10.85 27.18 26.61
C ALA A 25 -10.45 28.00 25.38
N TYR A 26 -9.84 29.18 25.57
CA TYR A 26 -9.33 29.98 24.46
C TYR A 26 -8.24 29.25 23.67
N ALA A 27 -7.32 28.52 24.32
CA ALA A 27 -6.31 27.71 23.63
C ALA A 27 -6.94 26.56 22.83
N VAL A 28 -7.95 25.87 23.38
CA VAL A 28 -8.67 24.80 22.66
C VAL A 28 -9.48 25.37 21.50
N PHE A 29 -10.20 26.47 21.68
CA PHE A 29 -10.93 27.13 20.59
C PHE A 29 -10.00 27.78 19.56
N ALA A 30 -8.83 28.28 19.97
CA ALA A 30 -7.79 28.75 19.05
C ALA A 30 -7.17 27.58 18.30
N MET A 31 -6.98 26.41 18.92
CA MET A 31 -6.51 25.20 18.23
C MET A 31 -7.58 24.62 17.30
N ILE A 32 -8.87 24.66 17.66
CA ILE A 32 -9.99 24.27 16.79
C ILE A 32 -10.14 25.28 15.65
N GLY A 33 -10.09 26.58 15.94
CA GLY A 33 -10.17 27.63 14.92
C GLY A 33 -8.94 27.65 14.01
N LEU A 34 -7.76 27.34 14.54
CA LEU A 34 -6.54 27.13 13.74
C LEU A 34 -6.64 25.83 12.95
N HIS A 35 -7.18 24.75 13.53
CA HIS A 35 -7.46 23.49 12.83
C HIS A 35 -8.44 23.69 11.67
N ASP A 36 -9.53 24.42 11.89
CA ASP A 36 -10.56 24.69 10.88
C ASP A 36 -10.05 25.67 9.83
N HIS A 37 -9.31 26.71 10.24
CA HIS A 37 -8.62 27.61 9.30
C HIS A 37 -7.56 26.86 8.46
N TRP A 38 -6.76 25.99 9.07
CA TRP A 38 -5.79 25.12 8.37
C TRP A 38 -6.50 24.12 7.46
N ARG A 39 -7.59 23.50 7.91
CA ARG A 39 -8.39 22.58 7.11
C ARG A 39 -8.90 23.25 5.84
N ASP A 40 -9.37 24.49 5.98
CA ASP A 40 -10.02 25.23 4.89
C ASP A 40 -9.03 25.97 3.96
N HIS A 41 -7.80 26.25 4.40
CA HIS A 41 -6.84 27.10 3.65
C HIS A 41 -5.50 26.41 3.30
N ALA A 42 -5.15 25.28 3.92
CA ALA A 42 -3.96 24.54 3.54
C ALA A 42 -4.19 23.77 2.22
N SER A 43 -3.12 23.58 1.44
CA SER A 43 -3.19 22.65 0.30
C SER A 43 -3.39 21.22 0.80
N GLU A 44 -3.89 20.35 -0.06
CA GLU A 44 -4.12 18.95 0.29
C GLU A 44 -2.82 18.23 0.66
N GLU A 45 -1.74 18.55 -0.04
CA GLU A 45 -0.39 18.05 0.23
C GLU A 45 0.08 18.44 1.63
N LEU A 46 -0.17 19.68 2.05
CA LEU A 46 0.23 20.14 3.38
C LEU A 46 -0.56 19.41 4.48
N ARG A 47 -1.86 19.17 4.25
CA ARG A 47 -2.68 18.36 5.17
C ARG A 47 -2.18 16.93 5.26
N PHE A 48 -1.85 16.32 4.11
CA PHE A 48 -1.29 14.97 4.06
C PHE A 48 0.08 14.89 4.77
N LEU A 49 0.98 15.84 4.53
CA LEU A 49 2.28 15.88 5.22
C LEU A 49 2.14 16.08 6.73
N ALA A 50 1.21 16.91 7.20
CA ALA A 50 0.93 17.08 8.62
C ALA A 50 0.35 15.80 9.25
N PHE A 51 -0.54 15.11 8.53
CA PHE A 51 -1.06 13.80 8.91
C PHE A 51 0.08 12.78 9.04
N CYS A 52 0.93 12.67 8.03
CA CYS A 52 2.11 11.81 8.03
C CYS A 52 3.05 12.14 9.19
N GLY A 53 3.34 13.42 9.44
CA GLY A 53 4.18 13.84 10.58
C GLY A 53 3.63 13.38 11.93
N SER A 54 2.31 13.36 12.08
CA SER A 54 1.65 12.93 13.32
C SER A 54 1.66 11.42 13.53
N LEU A 55 1.64 10.65 12.43
CA LEU A 55 1.51 9.18 12.45
C LEU A 55 2.76 8.44 11.95
N ARG A 56 3.86 9.14 11.66
CA ARG A 56 5.09 8.55 11.09
C ARG A 56 5.62 7.36 11.87
N HIS A 57 5.48 7.38 13.19
CA HIS A 57 5.94 6.32 14.09
C HIS A 57 5.15 5.01 13.94
N LEU A 58 4.00 5.02 13.26
CA LEU A 58 3.22 3.82 12.96
C LEU A 58 3.62 3.17 11.62
N SER A 59 4.28 3.91 10.74
CA SER A 59 4.51 3.52 9.36
C SER A 59 5.68 2.55 9.22
N HIS A 60 5.45 1.49 8.44
CA HIS A 60 6.45 0.51 8.02
C HIS A 60 6.87 0.71 6.55
N ALA A 61 6.06 1.44 5.78
CA ALA A 61 6.24 1.67 4.36
C ALA A 61 7.44 2.58 4.04
N GLN A 62 8.06 2.38 2.89
CA GLN A 62 9.27 3.11 2.48
C GLN A 62 8.99 4.61 2.25
N ILE A 63 7.86 4.91 1.59
CA ILE A 63 7.42 6.26 1.25
C ILE A 63 6.00 6.54 1.75
N LEU A 64 5.66 5.97 2.91
CA LEU A 64 4.42 6.26 3.65
C LEU A 64 3.14 5.81 2.93
N GLN A 65 3.21 4.77 2.09
CA GLN A 65 2.05 4.20 1.39
C GLN A 65 0.93 3.82 2.37
N ASP A 66 1.28 3.20 3.50
CA ASP A 66 0.34 2.85 4.57
C ASP A 66 -0.38 4.09 5.15
N LEU A 67 0.33 5.19 5.38
CA LEU A 67 -0.26 6.45 5.85
C LEU A 67 -1.07 7.14 4.75
N TRP A 68 -0.68 7.03 3.48
CA TRP A 68 -1.49 7.51 2.36
C TRP A 68 -2.85 6.80 2.31
N VAL A 69 -2.86 5.47 2.46
CA VAL A 69 -4.09 4.68 2.53
C VAL A 69 -4.98 5.15 3.68
N LEU A 70 -4.39 5.33 4.87
CA LEU A 70 -5.11 5.81 6.05
C LEU A 70 -5.63 7.24 5.89
N TYR A 71 -4.90 8.11 5.20
CA TYR A 71 -5.32 9.48 4.91
C TYR A 71 -6.53 9.50 3.96
N GLU A 72 -6.44 8.78 2.85
CA GLU A 72 -7.50 8.73 1.83
C GLU A 72 -8.78 8.04 2.32
N LEU A 73 -8.67 7.11 3.28
CA LEU A 73 -9.80 6.36 3.83
C LEU A 73 -10.22 6.82 5.23
N ASP A 74 -9.81 8.03 5.65
CA ASP A 74 -10.20 8.65 6.92
C ASP A 74 -9.99 7.72 8.13
N LEU A 75 -8.77 7.20 8.26
CA LEU A 75 -8.33 6.29 9.34
C LEU A 75 -9.19 5.03 9.47
N ARG A 76 -9.72 4.51 8.34
CA ARG A 76 -10.50 3.27 8.30
C ARG A 76 -9.80 2.13 9.05
N THR A 77 -10.58 1.42 9.85
CA THR A 77 -10.20 0.15 10.50
C THR A 77 -10.94 -1.02 9.84
N GLY A 78 -10.34 -2.21 9.84
CA GLY A 78 -10.98 -3.42 9.33
C GLY A 78 -11.19 -3.45 7.82
N GLY A 79 -10.31 -2.77 7.06
CA GLY A 79 -10.30 -2.86 5.60
C GLY A 79 -9.66 -4.14 5.07
N TYR A 80 -9.62 -4.27 3.75
CA TYR A 80 -8.97 -5.39 3.06
C TYR A 80 -7.86 -4.90 2.12
N PHE A 81 -6.66 -5.44 2.27
CA PHE A 81 -5.52 -5.16 1.38
C PHE A 81 -5.12 -6.39 0.57
N VAL A 82 -4.51 -6.12 -0.58
CA VAL A 82 -3.76 -7.11 -1.37
C VAL A 82 -2.39 -6.50 -1.65
N GLU A 83 -1.32 -7.21 -1.35
CA GLU A 83 0.06 -6.79 -1.61
C GLU A 83 0.82 -7.96 -2.24
N PHE A 84 1.51 -7.69 -3.34
CA PHE A 84 2.44 -8.64 -3.94
C PHE A 84 3.75 -7.92 -4.22
N GLY A 85 4.87 -8.65 -4.04
CA GLY A 85 6.16 -8.06 -3.67
C GLY A 85 6.32 -7.87 -2.17
N ALA A 86 5.72 -8.74 -1.36
CA ALA A 86 5.63 -8.54 0.08
C ALA A 86 6.96 -8.75 0.82
N TYR A 87 7.97 -9.37 0.18
CA TYR A 87 9.28 -9.62 0.75
C TYR A 87 9.19 -10.29 2.14
N ASP A 88 9.85 -9.76 3.17
CA ASP A 88 9.83 -10.26 4.55
C ASP A 88 8.61 -9.78 5.36
N GLY A 89 7.74 -8.96 4.74
CA GLY A 89 6.54 -8.39 5.33
C GLY A 89 6.78 -7.45 6.50
N THR A 90 8.02 -7.00 6.71
CA THR A 90 8.44 -6.16 7.83
C THR A 90 9.10 -4.89 7.35
N VAL A 91 10.19 -5.04 6.60
CA VAL A 91 10.93 -3.93 6.02
C VAL A 91 10.13 -3.42 4.83
N HIS A 92 9.93 -2.11 4.78
CA HIS A 92 9.22 -1.41 3.71
C HIS A 92 7.78 -1.87 3.42
N SER A 93 7.16 -2.72 4.27
CA SER A 93 5.82 -3.24 4.00
C SER A 93 4.77 -2.13 3.99
N ASN A 94 3.97 -2.11 2.91
CA ASN A 94 2.91 -1.14 2.69
C ASN A 94 1.63 -1.46 3.48
N THR A 95 1.55 -2.65 4.10
CA THR A 95 0.30 -3.17 4.70
C THR A 95 0.43 -3.56 6.16
N ARG A 96 1.65 -3.70 6.70
CA ARG A 96 1.85 -4.16 8.08
C ARG A 96 1.19 -3.25 9.11
N ALA A 97 1.31 -1.93 8.96
CA ALA A 97 0.66 -0.97 9.85
C ALA A 97 -0.87 -1.12 9.81
N LEU A 98 -1.44 -1.29 8.61
CA LEU A 98 -2.88 -1.46 8.40
C LEU A 98 -3.39 -2.71 9.11
N GLU A 99 -2.65 -3.82 9.00
CA GLU A 99 -2.96 -5.08 9.66
C GLU A 99 -2.85 -4.97 11.19
N GLU A 100 -1.66 -4.65 11.71
CA GLU A 100 -1.39 -4.75 13.15
C GLU A 100 -2.04 -3.64 13.99
N ARG A 101 -2.24 -2.45 13.41
CA ARG A 101 -2.71 -1.26 14.16
C ARG A 101 -4.16 -0.91 13.84
N PHE A 102 -4.62 -1.21 12.64
CA PHE A 102 -5.97 -0.87 12.17
C PHE A 102 -6.86 -2.10 11.96
N GLY A 103 -6.36 -3.30 12.24
CA GLY A 103 -7.13 -4.55 12.21
C GLY A 103 -7.59 -4.94 10.80
N TRP A 104 -6.87 -4.48 9.77
CA TRP A 104 -7.14 -4.89 8.41
C TRP A 104 -6.79 -6.36 8.22
N ARG A 105 -7.45 -6.99 7.24
CA ARG A 105 -7.08 -8.33 6.76
C ARG A 105 -6.52 -8.19 5.35
N GLY A 106 -5.83 -9.20 4.88
CA GLY A 106 -5.38 -9.16 3.49
C GLY A 106 -4.77 -10.44 2.97
N LEU A 107 -4.35 -10.32 1.72
CA LEU A 107 -3.64 -11.34 0.95
C LEU A 107 -2.26 -10.79 0.58
N LEU A 108 -1.23 -11.55 0.89
CA LEU A 108 0.15 -11.31 0.50
C LEU A 108 0.54 -12.34 -0.56
N ALA A 109 1.27 -11.95 -1.61
CA ALA A 109 1.91 -12.88 -2.52
C ALA A 109 3.41 -12.62 -2.63
N GLU A 110 4.20 -13.68 -2.47
CA GLU A 110 5.67 -13.62 -2.49
C GLU A 110 6.23 -14.91 -3.10
N PRO A 111 6.80 -14.85 -4.32
CA PRO A 111 7.31 -16.05 -5.00
C PRO A 111 8.57 -16.64 -4.36
N ASN A 112 9.38 -15.86 -3.64
CA ASN A 112 10.57 -16.38 -2.97
C ASN A 112 10.17 -17.31 -1.82
N PRO A 113 10.49 -18.62 -1.87
CA PRO A 113 10.04 -19.58 -0.86
C PRO A 113 10.49 -19.25 0.56
N ALA A 114 11.72 -18.72 0.70
CA ALA A 114 12.26 -18.35 2.01
C ALA A 114 11.51 -17.15 2.60
N MET A 115 11.19 -16.16 1.77
CA MET A 115 10.43 -14.98 2.21
C MET A 115 8.98 -15.34 2.50
N ALA A 116 8.35 -16.19 1.69
CA ALA A 116 7.01 -16.70 1.96
C ALA A 116 6.92 -17.45 3.30
N GLU A 117 7.96 -18.17 3.73
CA GLU A 117 8.03 -18.78 5.06
C GLU A 117 8.11 -17.72 6.17
N VAL A 118 8.94 -16.69 6.00
CA VAL A 118 9.03 -15.55 6.93
C VAL A 118 7.68 -14.84 7.06
N LEU A 119 6.99 -14.58 5.94
CA LEU A 119 5.65 -13.97 5.92
C LEU A 119 4.65 -14.79 6.72
N ARG A 120 4.58 -16.11 6.49
CA ARG A 120 3.65 -17.01 7.20
C ARG A 120 3.93 -17.05 8.72
N ALA A 121 5.18 -16.87 9.12
CA ALA A 121 5.55 -16.82 10.54
C ALA A 121 5.30 -15.45 11.18
N GLY A 122 5.40 -14.35 10.40
CA GLY A 122 5.38 -12.98 10.90
C GLY A 122 4.09 -12.20 10.68
N ARG A 123 3.19 -12.66 9.80
CA ARG A 123 1.95 -11.97 9.40
C ARG A 123 0.72 -12.83 9.70
N THR A 124 -0.42 -12.19 9.92
CA THR A 124 -1.73 -12.86 10.08
C THR A 124 -2.54 -12.90 8.79
N ALA A 125 -2.14 -12.10 7.80
CA ALA A 125 -2.65 -12.11 6.43
C ALA A 125 -2.44 -13.49 5.77
N THR A 126 -3.29 -13.79 4.79
CA THR A 126 -3.13 -15.00 3.97
C THR A 126 -1.91 -14.82 3.07
N VAL A 127 -1.10 -15.87 2.89
CA VAL A 127 0.12 -15.83 2.07
C VAL A 127 0.03 -16.83 0.94
N ASP A 128 0.09 -16.34 -0.30
CA ASP A 128 0.30 -17.11 -1.52
C ASP A 128 1.77 -17.06 -1.96
N GLN A 129 2.28 -18.14 -2.55
CA GLN A 129 3.67 -18.25 -2.97
C GLN A 129 3.82 -18.27 -4.49
N ARG A 130 2.73 -18.17 -5.25
CA ARG A 130 2.81 -18.06 -6.70
C ARG A 130 3.28 -16.67 -7.08
N CYS A 131 3.98 -16.57 -8.20
CA CYS A 131 4.34 -15.29 -8.79
C CYS A 131 3.09 -14.66 -9.41
N VAL A 132 2.70 -13.47 -8.94
CA VAL A 132 1.61 -12.72 -9.59
C VAL A 132 2.09 -12.29 -10.98
N TRP A 133 1.31 -12.63 -12.00
CA TRP A 133 1.69 -12.50 -13.39
C TRP A 133 0.50 -12.08 -14.27
N ASP A 134 0.71 -11.99 -15.59
CA ASP A 134 -0.39 -11.76 -16.54
C ASP A 134 -1.17 -13.04 -16.88
N THR A 135 -0.57 -14.22 -16.68
CA THR A 135 -1.15 -15.51 -17.05
C THR A 135 -0.95 -16.54 -15.93
N THR A 136 -2.00 -17.31 -15.62
CA THR A 136 -1.97 -18.41 -14.65
C THR A 136 -1.40 -19.69 -15.23
N GLY A 137 -0.59 -20.40 -14.44
CA GLY A 137 -0.17 -21.77 -14.73
C GLY A 137 1.07 -21.89 -15.63
N GLU A 138 1.78 -20.79 -15.84
CA GLU A 138 3.13 -20.81 -16.41
C GLU A 138 4.17 -21.03 -15.30
N GLU A 139 5.42 -21.27 -15.71
CA GLU A 139 6.57 -21.22 -14.81
C GLU A 139 7.49 -20.09 -15.26
N VAL A 140 7.87 -19.23 -14.31
CA VAL A 140 8.86 -18.16 -14.53
C VAL A 140 10.07 -18.40 -13.65
N GLU A 141 11.22 -17.94 -14.10
CA GLU A 141 12.45 -18.03 -13.32
C GLU A 141 12.62 -16.79 -12.45
N LEU A 142 12.57 -16.97 -11.14
CA LEU A 142 12.90 -15.96 -10.15
C LEU A 142 14.41 -15.95 -9.91
N VAL A 143 15.02 -14.78 -10.06
CA VAL A 143 16.42 -14.54 -9.68
C VAL A 143 16.45 -14.12 -8.22
N VAL A 144 16.98 -14.98 -7.37
CA VAL A 144 17.16 -14.71 -5.94
C VAL A 144 18.56 -14.14 -5.73
N THR A 145 18.62 -12.97 -5.13
CA THR A 145 19.86 -12.25 -4.83
C THR A 145 20.24 -12.35 -3.35
N GLY A 146 21.52 -12.12 -3.05
CA GLY A 146 22.05 -12.14 -1.67
C GLY A 146 21.48 -11.04 -0.80
N ASP A 147 20.96 -9.98 -1.42
CA ASP A 147 19.96 -9.09 -0.84
C ASP A 147 18.61 -9.48 -1.42
N ALA A 148 17.78 -10.17 -0.63
CA ALA A 148 16.55 -10.76 -1.13
C ALA A 148 15.47 -9.70 -1.46
N GLU A 149 15.61 -8.45 -0.98
CA GLU A 149 14.78 -7.30 -1.40
C GLU A 149 14.87 -7.06 -2.90
N LEU A 150 16.01 -7.40 -3.52
CA LEU A 150 16.26 -7.17 -4.94
C LEU A 150 15.92 -8.39 -5.82
N SER A 151 15.13 -9.34 -5.34
CA SER A 151 14.75 -10.51 -6.14
C SER A 151 13.74 -10.11 -7.23
N THR A 152 13.92 -10.59 -8.46
CA THR A 152 13.01 -10.25 -9.58
C THR A 152 12.91 -11.41 -10.59
N VAL A 153 11.98 -11.35 -11.54
CA VAL A 153 11.88 -12.31 -12.65
C VAL A 153 13.04 -12.12 -13.64
N ALA A 154 13.67 -13.21 -14.06
CA ALA A 154 14.91 -13.20 -14.86
C ALA A 154 14.81 -12.41 -16.18
N GLU A 155 13.64 -12.36 -16.81
CA GLU A 155 13.37 -11.60 -18.03
C GLU A 155 13.54 -10.07 -17.82
N HIS A 156 13.31 -9.57 -16.60
CA HIS A 156 13.32 -8.15 -16.26
C HIS A 156 14.61 -7.69 -15.56
N ALA A 157 15.43 -8.64 -15.07
CA ALA A 157 16.67 -8.38 -14.35
C ALA A 157 17.75 -7.57 -15.13
N ALA A 158 17.57 -7.34 -16.43
CA ALA A 158 18.51 -6.62 -17.29
C ALA A 158 18.14 -5.14 -17.56
N HIS A 159 17.01 -4.65 -17.02
CA HIS A 159 16.39 -3.40 -17.49
C HIS A 159 15.95 -2.41 -16.39
N ASP A 160 16.45 -2.52 -15.17
CA ASP A 160 16.14 -1.59 -14.07
C ASP A 160 17.38 -1.01 -13.36
N LEU A 161 17.13 -0.06 -12.46
CA LEU A 161 18.16 0.67 -11.69
C LEU A 161 19.00 -0.24 -10.77
N HIS A 162 18.50 -1.45 -10.46
CA HIS A 162 19.15 -2.41 -9.57
C HIS A 162 19.92 -3.51 -10.31
N THR A 163 19.84 -3.57 -11.65
CA THR A 163 20.54 -4.52 -12.53
C THR A 163 21.99 -4.81 -12.11
N SER A 164 22.79 -3.76 -11.86
CA SER A 164 24.21 -3.90 -11.51
C SER A 164 24.44 -4.48 -10.10
N ALA A 165 23.56 -4.16 -9.14
CA ALA A 165 23.59 -4.75 -7.79
C ALA A 165 23.12 -6.22 -7.80
N ARG A 166 22.09 -6.54 -8.61
CA ARG A 166 21.52 -7.89 -8.74
C ARG A 166 22.48 -8.88 -9.43
N ILE A 167 23.13 -8.47 -10.53
CA ILE A 167 24.13 -9.30 -11.22
C ILE A 167 25.31 -9.62 -10.29
N ALA A 168 25.72 -8.68 -9.45
CA ALA A 168 26.82 -8.87 -8.51
C ALA A 168 26.47 -9.78 -7.32
N THR A 169 25.18 -9.95 -7.01
CA THR A 169 24.69 -10.65 -5.81
C THR A 169 23.79 -11.84 -6.12
N THR A 170 23.61 -12.24 -7.37
CA THR A 170 22.77 -13.40 -7.74
C THR A 170 23.26 -14.66 -7.02
N VAL A 171 22.39 -15.26 -6.22
CA VAL A 171 22.68 -16.48 -5.44
C VAL A 171 22.06 -17.70 -6.10
N GLU A 172 20.82 -17.58 -6.57
CA GLU A 172 20.04 -18.71 -7.06
C GLU A 172 19.03 -18.30 -8.15
N ARG A 173 18.64 -19.26 -8.99
CA ARG A 173 17.53 -19.15 -9.95
C ARG A 173 16.51 -20.24 -9.60
N VAL A 174 15.28 -19.85 -9.30
CA VAL A 174 14.22 -20.76 -8.86
C VAL A 174 13.04 -20.65 -9.82
N ALA A 175 12.58 -21.79 -10.36
CA ALA A 175 11.34 -21.83 -11.13
C ALA A 175 10.15 -21.74 -10.17
N VAL A 176 9.25 -20.78 -10.42
CA VAL A 176 8.05 -20.55 -9.61
C VAL A 176 6.80 -20.55 -10.50
N PRO A 177 5.70 -21.18 -10.05
CA PRO A 177 4.44 -21.14 -10.77
C PRO A 177 3.83 -19.74 -10.74
N THR A 178 3.18 -19.34 -11.84
CA THR A 178 2.48 -18.07 -11.96
C THR A 178 0.99 -18.16 -11.66
N VAL A 179 0.41 -17.04 -11.25
CA VAL A 179 -1.04 -16.85 -11.09
C VAL A 179 -1.42 -15.44 -11.59
N SER A 180 -2.49 -15.33 -12.37
CA SER A 180 -3.05 -14.03 -12.72
C SER A 180 -3.61 -13.34 -11.48
N LEU A 181 -3.59 -12.01 -11.44
CA LEU A 181 -4.18 -11.28 -10.30
C LEU A 181 -5.67 -11.63 -10.15
N ASP A 182 -6.42 -11.76 -11.24
CA ASP A 182 -7.82 -12.16 -11.22
C ASP A 182 -8.08 -13.53 -10.59
N ASP A 183 -7.30 -14.55 -10.96
CA ASP A 183 -7.45 -15.90 -10.42
C ASP A 183 -7.02 -15.95 -8.96
N LEU A 184 -5.93 -15.27 -8.61
CA LEU A 184 -5.48 -15.16 -7.22
C LEU A 184 -6.57 -14.57 -6.33
N LEU A 185 -7.17 -13.45 -6.74
CA LEU A 185 -8.23 -12.79 -5.97
C LEU A 185 -9.49 -13.67 -5.86
N ALA A 186 -9.84 -14.40 -6.92
CA ALA A 186 -10.99 -15.29 -6.94
C ALA A 186 -10.79 -16.52 -6.04
N GLU A 187 -9.63 -17.16 -6.09
CA GLU A 187 -9.32 -18.36 -5.29
C GLU A 187 -9.27 -18.08 -3.79
N HIS A 188 -8.92 -16.85 -3.39
CA HIS A 188 -8.85 -16.42 -2.00
C HIS A 188 -10.10 -15.66 -1.52
N ASP A 189 -11.19 -15.68 -2.29
CA ASP A 189 -12.46 -15.02 -1.97
C ASP A 189 -12.30 -13.53 -1.59
N VAL A 190 -11.39 -12.81 -2.27
CA VAL A 190 -11.19 -11.38 -2.01
C VAL A 190 -12.48 -10.62 -2.37
N PRO A 191 -12.94 -9.66 -1.55
CA PRO A 191 -14.13 -8.89 -1.91
C PRO A 191 -13.86 -7.95 -3.08
N ALA A 192 -14.78 -7.89 -4.05
CA ALA A 192 -14.80 -6.78 -5.01
C ALA A 192 -14.97 -5.45 -4.26
N GLY A 193 -14.28 -4.40 -4.72
CA GLY A 193 -14.25 -3.10 -4.05
C GLY A 193 -13.39 -3.08 -2.78
N PHE A 194 -12.41 -3.98 -2.66
CA PHE A 194 -11.44 -3.99 -1.55
C PHE A 194 -10.66 -2.67 -1.47
N ASP A 195 -10.04 -2.40 -0.33
CA ASP A 195 -9.65 -1.04 0.02
C ASP A 195 -8.30 -0.64 -0.56
N PHE A 196 -7.32 -1.56 -0.61
CA PHE A 196 -5.96 -1.21 -1.05
C PHE A 196 -5.28 -2.33 -1.83
N LEU A 197 -4.71 -1.98 -2.98
CA LEU A 197 -3.83 -2.81 -3.79
C LEU A 197 -2.41 -2.22 -3.81
N SER A 198 -1.42 -2.95 -3.33
CA SER A 198 0.01 -2.62 -3.43
C SER A 198 0.65 -3.52 -4.48
N VAL A 199 1.26 -2.90 -5.50
CA VAL A 199 1.87 -3.55 -6.66
C VAL A 199 3.35 -3.19 -6.70
N ASP A 200 4.19 -4.13 -6.31
CA ASP A 200 5.64 -3.99 -6.33
C ASP A 200 6.22 -5.32 -6.84
N THR A 201 6.69 -5.37 -8.07
CA THR A 201 7.17 -6.63 -8.67
C THR A 201 8.52 -6.48 -9.31
N GLU A 202 9.23 -5.40 -8.96
CA GLU A 202 10.55 -5.12 -9.47
C GLU A 202 10.62 -5.16 -11.00
N GLY A 203 9.55 -4.67 -11.64
CA GLY A 203 9.53 -4.27 -13.03
C GLY A 203 8.43 -4.85 -13.93
N THR A 204 7.51 -5.65 -13.39
CA THR A 204 6.44 -6.33 -14.17
C THR A 204 5.04 -5.75 -13.94
N GLU A 205 4.95 -4.61 -13.27
CA GLU A 205 3.71 -4.04 -12.77
C GLU A 205 2.70 -3.74 -13.88
N LEU A 206 3.17 -3.07 -14.94
CA LEU A 206 2.33 -2.75 -16.11
C LEU A 206 1.83 -3.98 -16.85
N ARG A 207 2.63 -5.05 -16.88
CA ARG A 207 2.26 -6.30 -17.54
C ARG A 207 1.09 -6.95 -16.81
N ILE A 208 1.19 -7.03 -15.48
CA ILE A 208 0.13 -7.56 -14.61
C ILE A 208 -1.13 -6.69 -14.71
N LEU A 209 -1.00 -5.37 -14.58
CA LEU A 209 -2.14 -4.45 -14.58
C LEU A 209 -2.87 -4.36 -15.92
N ARG A 210 -2.20 -4.65 -17.05
CA ARG A 210 -2.85 -4.75 -18.36
C ARG A 210 -3.75 -5.97 -18.50
N ALA A 211 -3.44 -7.05 -17.79
CA ALA A 211 -4.25 -8.27 -17.80
C ALA A 211 -5.35 -8.24 -16.74
N PHE A 212 -5.22 -7.39 -15.72
CA PHE A 212 -6.13 -7.30 -14.58
C PHE A 212 -7.51 -6.72 -14.95
N ASP A 213 -8.58 -7.40 -14.55
CA ASP A 213 -9.96 -6.89 -14.67
C ASP A 213 -10.28 -5.83 -13.60
N VAL A 214 -9.79 -4.61 -13.83
CA VAL A 214 -9.98 -3.46 -12.94
C VAL A 214 -11.46 -3.17 -12.68
N GLU A 215 -12.35 -3.40 -13.67
CA GLU A 215 -13.79 -3.12 -13.53
C GLU A 215 -14.52 -4.18 -12.69
N ARG A 216 -14.04 -5.42 -12.69
CA ARG A 216 -14.57 -6.46 -11.80
C ARG A 216 -14.16 -6.21 -10.35
N TRP A 217 -12.88 -5.94 -10.11
CA TRP A 217 -12.33 -5.93 -8.75
C TRP A 217 -12.34 -4.56 -8.08
N ARG A 218 -12.16 -3.49 -8.86
CA ARG A 218 -12.31 -2.07 -8.46
C ARG A 218 -11.74 -1.72 -7.07
N PRO A 219 -10.46 -2.00 -6.78
CA PRO A 219 -9.84 -1.55 -5.53
C PRO A 219 -10.02 -0.04 -5.32
N ARG A 220 -10.21 0.41 -4.08
CA ARG A 220 -10.41 1.85 -3.81
C ARG A 220 -9.14 2.65 -4.05
N LEU A 221 -8.02 2.09 -3.64
CA LEU A 221 -6.69 2.68 -3.74
C LEU A 221 -5.72 1.69 -4.35
N ILE A 222 -4.83 2.18 -5.22
CA ILE A 222 -3.76 1.40 -5.84
C ILE A 222 -2.44 2.16 -5.68
N ALA A 223 -1.42 1.53 -5.11
CA ALA A 223 -0.03 2.00 -5.19
C ALA A 223 0.74 1.06 -6.11
N VAL A 224 1.49 1.63 -7.06
CA VAL A 224 2.28 0.88 -8.04
C VAL A 224 3.70 1.40 -8.07
N GLU A 225 4.68 0.55 -7.78
CA GLU A 225 6.09 0.90 -7.94
C GLU A 225 6.43 0.97 -9.44
N HIS A 226 6.97 2.11 -9.89
CA HIS A 226 7.43 2.28 -11.27
C HIS A 226 8.95 2.43 -11.37
N ASN A 227 9.70 2.25 -10.28
CA ASN A 227 11.17 2.20 -10.27
C ASN A 227 11.84 3.42 -10.93
N GLY A 228 11.23 4.61 -10.81
CA GLY A 228 11.71 5.84 -11.45
C GLY A 228 11.59 5.88 -12.99
N ARG A 229 10.97 4.87 -13.62
CA ARG A 229 10.73 4.80 -15.07
C ARG A 229 9.55 5.67 -15.48
N ARG A 230 9.85 6.87 -15.98
CA ARG A 230 8.85 7.91 -16.32
C ARG A 230 7.89 7.51 -17.45
N ASP A 231 8.35 6.68 -18.37
CA ASP A 231 7.52 6.08 -19.41
C ASP A 231 6.45 5.18 -18.80
N GLN A 232 6.82 4.35 -17.82
CA GLN A 232 5.87 3.51 -17.12
C GLN A 232 4.86 4.30 -16.31
N GLU A 233 5.29 5.37 -15.63
CA GLU A 233 4.38 6.26 -14.90
C GLU A 233 3.28 6.81 -15.82
N ALA A 234 3.62 7.28 -17.03
CA ALA A 234 2.66 7.82 -17.99
C ALA A 234 1.69 6.75 -18.53
N GLU A 235 2.16 5.52 -18.71
CA GLU A 235 1.33 4.38 -19.11
C GLU A 235 0.36 3.97 -18.00
N LEU A 236 0.80 3.97 -16.74
CA LEU A 236 -0.04 3.73 -15.57
C LEU A 236 -1.14 4.79 -15.45
N ASP A 237 -0.78 6.07 -15.61
CA ASP A 237 -1.72 7.20 -15.60
C ASP A 237 -2.82 7.02 -16.67
N THR A 238 -2.43 6.56 -17.86
CA THR A 238 -3.36 6.31 -18.97
C THR A 238 -4.25 5.11 -18.69
N LEU A 239 -3.66 4.00 -18.25
CA LEU A 239 -4.37 2.74 -17.99
C LEU A 239 -5.40 2.92 -16.87
N LEU A 240 -4.98 3.34 -15.69
CA LEU A 240 -5.87 3.47 -14.53
C LEU A 240 -6.81 4.67 -14.67
N GLY A 241 -6.37 5.73 -15.35
CA GLY A 241 -7.23 6.87 -15.68
C GLY A 241 -8.43 6.49 -16.55
N ALA A 242 -8.27 5.55 -17.48
CA ALA A 242 -9.36 5.02 -18.30
C ALA A 242 -10.43 4.26 -17.47
N HIS A 243 -10.02 3.72 -16.31
CA HIS A 243 -10.89 3.02 -15.36
C HIS A 243 -11.38 3.90 -14.20
N GLY A 244 -11.30 5.23 -14.36
CA GLY A 244 -11.87 6.18 -13.41
C GLY A 244 -11.00 6.44 -12.17
N TYR A 245 -9.72 6.05 -12.19
CA TYR A 245 -8.79 6.43 -11.13
C TYR A 245 -8.18 7.81 -11.41
N GLU A 246 -7.78 8.48 -10.33
CA GLU A 246 -7.00 9.71 -10.41
C GLU A 246 -5.67 9.55 -9.68
N ARG A 247 -4.63 10.14 -10.27
CA ARG A 247 -3.30 10.21 -9.69
C ARG A 247 -3.30 11.11 -8.45
N ARG A 248 -2.72 10.64 -7.36
CA ARG A 248 -2.63 11.32 -6.06
C ARG A 248 -1.18 11.61 -5.71
N PHE A 249 -0.93 12.80 -5.15
CA PHE A 249 0.36 13.19 -4.57
C PHE A 249 1.60 12.89 -5.44
N ARG A 250 1.55 13.19 -6.75
CA ARG A 250 2.64 12.88 -7.70
C ARG A 250 4.02 13.35 -7.24
N GLN A 251 4.11 14.52 -6.59
CA GLN A 251 5.38 15.06 -6.10
C GLN A 251 5.87 14.42 -4.80
N LEU A 252 5.04 13.64 -4.11
CA LEU A 252 5.36 13.00 -2.82
C LEU A 252 5.48 11.48 -2.91
N SER A 253 5.00 10.87 -3.98
CA SER A 253 5.05 9.41 -4.16
C SER A 253 6.34 8.91 -4.85
N ASP A 254 7.29 9.80 -5.16
CA ASP A 254 8.64 9.49 -5.67
C ASP A 254 8.71 8.42 -6.79
N TRP A 255 9.09 7.18 -6.46
CA TRP A 255 9.18 6.04 -7.39
C TRP A 255 7.91 5.18 -7.47
N ASP A 256 6.86 5.56 -6.75
CA ASP A 256 5.51 4.99 -6.86
C ASP A 256 4.55 5.94 -7.57
N ALA A 257 3.52 5.33 -8.17
CA ALA A 257 2.31 5.99 -8.59
C ALA A 257 1.11 5.56 -7.74
N TRP A 258 0.53 6.54 -7.03
CA TRP A 258 -0.63 6.34 -6.16
C TRP A 258 -1.91 6.80 -6.84
N TYR A 259 -2.93 5.95 -6.83
CA TYR A 259 -4.19 6.14 -7.54
C TYR A 259 -5.38 5.94 -6.61
N ARG A 260 -6.37 6.82 -6.75
CA ARG A 260 -7.65 6.73 -6.03
C ARG A 260 -8.79 6.58 -7.02
N LEU A 261 -9.70 5.64 -6.78
CA LEU A 261 -10.93 5.53 -7.56
C LEU A 261 -11.81 6.77 -7.33
N ARG A 262 -12.23 7.46 -8.40
CA ARG A 262 -13.15 8.60 -8.30
C ARG A 262 -14.51 8.13 -7.77
N THR A 263 -15.08 8.92 -6.86
CA THR A 263 -16.42 8.71 -6.31
C THR A 263 -17.48 9.47 -7.08
#